data_AF-A0A843LFN2-F1
#
_entry.id   AF-A0A843LFN2-F1
#
_cell.length_a   1.000
_cell.length_b   1.000
_cell.length_c   1.000
_cell.angle_alpha   90.00
_cell.angle_beta   90.00
_cell.angle_gamma   90.00
#
_symmetry.space_group_name_H-M   'P 1'
#
loop_
_entity.id
_entity.type
_entity.pdbx_description
1 polymer ?
#
loop_
_entity_poly.entity_id
_entity_poly.type
_entity_poly.pdbx_seq_one_letter_code
_entity_poly.pdbx_strand_id
1 'polypeptide(L)'
;DEGHVLSCAAESAAENTVDSILSPLFYHGLLGVPAAVAYRASNTLDAMVGYMDERHRHVGWFSARLDDCTNWLMARVAVPFILLALALLGKDWRAGWAAARKHHDRTLSPNKGWHMAAFAGGLGIRFEKIGWYVLGDGPLPSDPEVLRDTIKVMTLTAYLFVLVVVVPLSLLVGVHLQVLMEDMLWGLIAGCIGG
;
A
#
# COMPACT_ATOMS: atom_id res chain seq x y z
N ASP A 1 21.16 4.76 -16.35
CA ASP A 1 20.14 5.57 -17.04
C ASP A 1 19.32 6.27 -15.96
N GLU A 2 19.36 7.59 -15.93
CA GLU A 2 18.78 8.43 -14.86
C GLU A 2 17.26 8.31 -14.77
N GLY A 3 16.56 8.24 -15.91
CA GLY A 3 15.10 8.20 -15.90
C GLY A 3 14.53 6.90 -15.34
N HIS A 4 15.24 5.78 -15.55
CA HIS A 4 14.89 4.50 -14.94
C HIS A 4 15.12 4.49 -13.42
N VAL A 5 16.13 5.22 -12.92
CA VAL A 5 16.35 5.37 -11.48
C VAL A 5 15.21 6.19 -10.84
N LEU A 6 14.82 7.30 -11.48
CA LEU A 6 13.68 8.10 -11.02
C LEU A 6 12.35 7.34 -11.08
N SER A 7 12.12 6.60 -12.18
CA SER A 7 10.98 5.69 -12.31
C SER A 7 10.95 4.69 -11.16
N CYS A 8 12.05 3.98 -10.92
CA CYS A 8 12.15 2.98 -9.85
C CYS A 8 11.85 3.56 -8.47
N ALA A 9 12.38 4.76 -8.17
CA ALA A 9 12.15 5.44 -6.90
C ALA A 9 10.69 5.88 -6.70
N ALA A 10 10.09 6.50 -7.73
CA ALA A 10 8.70 6.94 -7.68
C ALA A 10 7.73 5.75 -7.66
N GLU A 11 8.02 4.71 -8.44
CA GLU A 11 7.31 3.44 -8.44
C GLU A 11 7.32 2.79 -7.05
N SER A 12 8.49 2.71 -6.40
CA SER A 12 8.63 2.17 -5.05
C SER A 12 7.82 2.97 -4.03
N ALA A 13 7.76 4.30 -4.15
CA ALA A 13 6.94 5.13 -3.28
C ALA A 13 5.43 4.92 -3.52
N ALA A 14 5.02 4.77 -4.78
CA ALA A 14 3.63 4.49 -5.15
C ALA A 14 3.19 3.11 -4.62
N GLU A 15 3.99 2.07 -4.80
CA GLU A 15 3.74 0.72 -4.27
C GLU A 15 3.64 0.72 -2.73
N ASN A 16 4.61 1.36 -2.05
CA ASN A 16 4.62 1.43 -0.59
C ASN A 16 3.48 2.26 0.00
N THR A 17 2.78 3.07 -0.81
CA THR A 17 1.59 3.78 -0.35
C THR A 17 0.55 2.78 0.17
N VAL A 18 0.32 1.68 -0.53
CA VAL A 18 -0.63 0.64 -0.07
C VAL A 18 0.05 -0.31 0.91
N ASP A 19 1.13 -0.95 0.47
CA ASP A 19 1.75 -2.07 1.19
C ASP A 19 2.26 -1.66 2.59
N SER A 20 2.85 -0.47 2.70
CA SER A 20 3.57 0.00 3.89
C SER A 20 2.83 1.07 4.71
N ILE A 21 1.80 1.71 4.16
CA ILE A 21 1.08 2.82 4.82
C ILE A 21 -0.39 2.52 4.99
N LEU A 22 -1.17 2.42 3.90
CA LEU A 22 -2.63 2.32 4.01
C LEU A 22 -3.07 0.99 4.64
N SER A 23 -2.49 -0.14 4.23
CA SER A 23 -2.89 -1.45 4.76
C SER A 23 -2.58 -1.60 6.25
N PRO A 24 -1.36 -1.29 6.76
CA PRO A 24 -1.10 -1.30 8.21
C PRO A 24 -2.05 -0.37 8.99
N LEU A 25 -2.33 0.83 8.47
CA LEU A 25 -3.23 1.78 9.12
C LEU A 25 -4.69 1.29 9.15
N PHE A 26 -5.13 0.58 8.11
CA PHE A 26 -6.46 -0.01 8.07
C PHE A 26 -6.62 -1.11 9.13
N TYR A 27 -5.67 -2.04 9.20
CA TYR A 27 -5.70 -3.11 10.21
C TYR A 27 -5.51 -2.56 11.63
N HIS A 28 -4.73 -1.49 11.79
CA HIS A 28 -4.67 -0.74 13.04
C HIS A 28 -6.03 -0.20 13.45
N GLY A 29 -6.75 0.47 12.53
CA GLY A 29 -8.06 1.01 12.82
C GLY A 29 -9.09 -0.07 13.18
N LEU A 30 -8.94 -1.27 12.62
CA LEU A 30 -9.88 -2.37 12.83
C LEU A 30 -9.67 -3.08 14.18
N LEU A 31 -8.42 -3.37 14.55
CA LEU A 31 -8.08 -4.29 15.66
C LEU A 31 -7.03 -3.70 16.63
N GLY A 32 -6.74 -2.41 16.51
CA GLY A 32 -5.77 -1.72 17.38
C GLY A 32 -4.31 -2.02 17.05
N VAL A 33 -3.43 -1.73 17.99
CA VAL A 33 -1.97 -1.87 17.85
C VAL A 33 -1.51 -3.29 17.47
N PRO A 34 -2.05 -4.39 18.05
CA PRO A 34 -1.56 -5.74 17.76
C PRO A 34 -1.69 -6.16 16.29
N ALA A 35 -2.79 -5.79 15.62
CA ALA A 35 -3.00 -6.13 14.22
C ALA A 35 -2.10 -5.33 13.27
N ALA A 36 -1.79 -4.07 13.61
CA ALA A 36 -0.84 -3.27 12.85
C ALA A 36 0.56 -3.92 12.84
N VAL A 37 1.00 -4.41 14.00
CA VAL A 37 2.27 -5.11 14.17
C VAL A 37 2.26 -6.45 13.44
N ALA A 38 1.18 -7.23 13.56
CA ALA A 38 1.04 -8.51 12.85
C ALA A 38 1.08 -8.35 11.33
N TYR A 39 0.37 -7.35 10.80
CA TYR A 39 0.39 -7.05 9.37
C TYR A 39 1.79 -6.62 8.91
N ARG A 40 2.46 -5.71 9.65
CA ARG A 40 3.84 -5.30 9.34
C ARG A 40 4.81 -6.47 9.36
N ALA A 41 4.69 -7.36 10.34
CA ALA A 41 5.50 -8.57 10.41
C ALA A 41 5.27 -9.46 9.18
N SER A 42 4.02 -9.66 8.76
CA SER A 42 3.68 -10.43 7.55
C SER A 42 4.25 -9.80 6.28
N ASN A 43 4.08 -8.49 6.11
CA ASN A 43 4.58 -7.76 4.94
C ASN A 43 6.13 -7.75 4.88
N THR A 44 6.80 -7.63 6.03
CA THR A 44 8.27 -7.74 6.10
C THR A 44 8.75 -9.16 5.84
N LEU A 45 8.02 -10.19 6.30
CA LEU A 45 8.34 -11.58 5.97
C LEU A 45 8.23 -11.86 4.47
N ASP A 46 7.22 -11.33 3.80
CA ASP A 46 7.08 -11.47 2.34
C ASP A 46 8.25 -10.81 1.59
N ALA A 47 8.64 -9.60 2.01
CA ALA A 47 9.77 -8.88 1.43
C ALA A 47 11.13 -9.59 1.65
N MET A 48 11.33 -10.27 2.79
CA MET A 48 12.58 -11.00 3.09
C MET A 48 12.62 -12.41 2.46
N VAL A 49 11.49 -13.14 2.45
CA VAL A 49 11.41 -14.51 1.92
C VAL A 49 11.34 -14.51 0.40
N GLY A 50 10.74 -13.49 -0.22
CA GLY A 50 10.68 -13.36 -1.68
C GLY A 50 12.05 -13.21 -2.36
N TYR A 51 13.07 -12.73 -1.65
CA TYR A 51 14.44 -12.60 -2.15
C TYR A 51 15.32 -13.85 -1.95
N MET A 52 14.90 -14.80 -1.10
CA MET A 52 15.73 -15.93 -0.65
C MET A 52 15.25 -17.25 -1.27
N ASP A 53 15.75 -17.49 -2.49
CA ASP A 53 16.14 -18.81 -2.98
C ASP A 53 15.02 -19.77 -3.45
N GLU A 54 15.28 -20.49 -4.54
CA GLU A 54 14.38 -21.44 -5.25
C GLU A 54 13.79 -22.54 -4.36
N ARG A 55 14.33 -22.69 -3.14
CA ARG A 55 13.96 -23.67 -2.13
C ARG A 55 12.70 -23.31 -1.31
N HIS A 56 12.26 -22.04 -1.29
CA HIS A 56 11.09 -21.58 -0.53
C HIS A 56 9.87 -21.24 -1.38
N ARG A 57 9.86 -21.63 -2.67
CA ARG A 57 8.80 -21.28 -3.63
C ARG A 57 7.37 -21.53 -3.14
N HIS A 58 7.14 -22.58 -2.33
CA HIS A 58 5.82 -22.89 -1.78
C HIS A 58 5.42 -21.99 -0.60
N VAL A 59 6.37 -21.62 0.27
CA VAL A 59 6.14 -20.70 1.39
C VAL A 59 6.02 -19.26 0.88
N GLY A 60 6.89 -18.86 -0.04
CA GLY A 60 6.80 -17.57 -0.74
C GLY A 60 5.51 -17.43 -1.56
N TRP A 61 5.05 -18.49 -2.22
CA TRP A 61 3.78 -18.47 -2.94
C TRP A 61 2.57 -18.34 -2.00
N PHE A 62 2.55 -19.03 -0.87
CA PHE A 62 1.47 -18.91 0.11
C PHE A 62 1.46 -17.53 0.79
N SER A 63 2.64 -17.01 1.15
CA SER A 63 2.82 -15.66 1.68
C SER A 63 2.34 -14.60 0.69
N ALA A 64 2.81 -14.67 -0.56
CA ALA A 64 2.40 -13.74 -1.62
C ALA A 64 0.89 -13.82 -1.91
N ARG A 65 0.29 -15.01 -1.83
CA ARG A 65 -1.16 -15.20 -2.02
C ARG A 65 -1.97 -14.60 -0.86
N LEU A 66 -1.47 -14.71 0.37
CA LEU A 66 -2.09 -14.09 1.54
C LEU A 66 -1.97 -12.57 1.48
N ASP A 67 -0.79 -12.04 1.13
CA ASP A 67 -0.58 -10.60 0.92
C ASP A 67 -1.47 -10.06 -0.21
N ASP A 68 -1.59 -10.81 -1.32
CA ASP A 68 -2.51 -10.44 -2.39
C ASP A 68 -3.99 -10.46 -1.95
N CYS A 69 -4.39 -11.37 -1.06
CA CYS A 69 -5.77 -11.41 -0.54
C CYS A 69 -6.04 -10.24 0.43
N THR A 70 -5.11 -9.94 1.34
CA THR A 70 -5.25 -8.84 2.29
C THR A 70 -5.22 -7.49 1.58
N ASN A 71 -4.35 -7.34 0.58
CA ASN A 71 -4.22 -6.12 -0.20
C ASN A 71 -5.24 -5.97 -1.33
N TRP A 72 -6.05 -7.00 -1.64
CA TRP A 72 -7.05 -6.90 -2.70
C TRP A 72 -8.05 -5.75 -2.48
N LEU A 73 -8.55 -5.64 -1.24
CA LEU A 73 -9.46 -4.56 -0.85
C LEU A 73 -8.71 -3.23 -0.85
N MET A 74 -7.55 -3.19 -0.20
CA MET A 74 -6.78 -1.97 0.00
C MET A 74 -6.28 -1.36 -1.30
N ALA A 75 -5.84 -2.17 -2.26
CA ALA A 75 -5.42 -1.69 -3.57
C ALA A 75 -6.53 -0.98 -4.36
N ARG A 76 -7.79 -1.40 -4.19
CA ARG A 76 -8.96 -0.78 -4.82
C ARG A 76 -9.42 0.45 -4.08
N VAL A 77 -9.49 0.37 -2.75
CA VAL A 77 -9.87 1.48 -1.88
C VAL A 77 -8.86 2.62 -1.99
N ALA A 78 -7.56 2.34 -2.18
CA ALA A 78 -6.53 3.36 -2.34
C ALA A 78 -6.76 4.27 -3.55
N VAL A 79 -7.27 3.74 -4.67
CA VAL A 79 -7.43 4.49 -5.92
C VAL A 79 -8.24 5.78 -5.73
N PRO A 80 -9.48 5.79 -5.20
CA PRO A 80 -10.24 7.03 -5.01
C PRO A 80 -9.53 8.05 -4.11
N PHE A 81 -8.77 7.62 -3.09
CA PHE A 81 -7.98 8.53 -2.25
C PHE A 81 -6.81 9.14 -3.02
N ILE A 82 -6.12 8.35 -3.85
CA ILE A 82 -5.05 8.83 -4.73
C ILE A 82 -5.60 9.82 -5.75
N LEU A 83 -6.74 9.51 -6.38
CA LEU A 83 -7.39 10.40 -7.33
C LEU A 83 -7.81 11.72 -6.68
N LEU A 84 -8.34 11.66 -5.46
CA LEU A 84 -8.67 12.86 -4.69
C LEU A 84 -7.42 13.66 -4.32
N ALA A 85 -6.34 13.01 -3.87
CA ALA A 85 -5.07 13.66 -3.57
C ALA A 85 -4.47 14.34 -4.81
N LEU A 86 -4.50 13.67 -5.96
CA LEU A 86 -4.10 14.25 -7.24
C LEU A 86 -4.93 15.49 -7.57
N ALA A 87 -6.26 15.42 -7.45
CA ALA A 87 -7.14 16.54 -7.71
C ALA A 87 -6.85 17.75 -6.80
N LEU A 88 -6.65 17.50 -5.50
CA LEU A 88 -6.35 18.54 -4.51
C LEU A 88 -4.97 19.18 -4.70
N LEU A 89 -4.01 18.44 -5.28
CA LEU A 89 -2.68 18.93 -5.62
C LEU A 89 -2.60 19.57 -7.02
N GLY A 90 -3.74 19.70 -7.71
CA GLY A 90 -3.80 20.28 -9.07
C GLY A 90 -3.19 19.38 -10.15
N LYS A 91 -3.10 18.07 -9.90
CA LYS A 91 -2.64 17.05 -10.85
C LYS A 91 -3.81 16.43 -11.63
N ASP A 92 -3.51 15.67 -12.68
CA ASP A 92 -4.54 15.12 -13.57
C ASP A 92 -5.11 13.80 -13.03
N TRP A 93 -6.04 13.90 -12.08
CA TRP A 93 -6.73 12.73 -11.55
C TRP A 93 -7.50 11.94 -12.62
N ARG A 94 -7.94 12.56 -13.73
CA ARG A 94 -8.65 11.84 -14.79
C ARG A 94 -7.69 10.94 -15.56
N ALA A 95 -6.50 11.44 -15.87
CA ALA A 95 -5.42 10.63 -16.43
C ALA A 95 -5.00 9.52 -15.47
N GLY A 96 -4.93 9.80 -14.16
CA GLY A 96 -4.70 8.77 -13.13
C GLY A 96 -5.73 7.65 -13.19
N TRP A 97 -7.03 7.97 -13.24
CA TRP A 97 -8.08 6.96 -13.34
C TRP A 97 -8.05 6.18 -14.67
N ALA A 98 -7.78 6.86 -15.78
CA ALA A 98 -7.64 6.22 -17.08
C ALA A 98 -6.47 5.22 -17.09
N ALA A 99 -5.32 5.62 -16.55
CA ALA A 99 -4.14 4.77 -16.43
C ALA A 99 -4.39 3.58 -15.49
N ALA A 100 -5.01 3.79 -14.33
CA ALA A 100 -5.40 2.72 -13.41
C ALA A 100 -6.23 1.65 -14.14
N ARG A 101 -7.31 2.05 -14.82
CA ARG A 101 -8.13 1.09 -15.57
C ARG A 101 -7.39 0.40 -16.71
N LYS A 102 -6.52 1.12 -17.42
CA LYS A 102 -5.81 0.60 -18.61
C LYS A 102 -4.64 -0.32 -18.28
N HIS A 103 -3.99 -0.13 -17.14
CA HIS A 103 -2.69 -0.74 -16.84
C HIS A 103 -2.65 -1.58 -15.56
N HIS A 104 -3.74 -1.67 -14.78
CA HIS A 104 -3.77 -2.38 -13.50
C HIS A 104 -3.36 -3.85 -13.58
N ASP A 105 -3.52 -4.49 -14.73
CA ASP A 105 -3.27 -5.92 -14.98
C ASP A 105 -1.85 -6.23 -15.47
N ARG A 106 -0.98 -5.21 -15.57
CA ARG A 106 0.39 -5.37 -16.10
C ARG A 106 1.42 -5.81 -15.07
N THR A 107 1.14 -5.65 -13.77
CA THR A 107 2.02 -6.12 -12.70
C THR A 107 1.82 -7.61 -12.42
N LEU A 108 2.85 -8.28 -11.87
CA LEU A 108 2.72 -9.69 -11.47
C LEU A 108 1.64 -9.91 -10.41
N SER A 109 1.55 -8.99 -9.44
CA SER A 109 0.45 -8.97 -8.48
C SER A 109 -0.78 -8.32 -9.14
N PRO A 110 -1.98 -8.91 -8.98
CA PRO A 110 -3.22 -8.35 -9.51
C PRO A 110 -3.68 -7.07 -8.79
N ASN A 111 -2.98 -6.66 -7.74
CA ASN A 111 -3.35 -5.54 -6.88
C ASN A 111 -2.50 -4.30 -7.12
N LYS A 112 -1.18 -4.48 -7.25
CA LYS A 112 -0.21 -3.39 -7.28
C LYS A 112 -0.43 -2.40 -8.42
N GLY A 113 -0.74 -2.91 -9.62
CA GLY A 113 -0.95 -2.09 -10.80
C GLY A 113 -2.05 -1.04 -10.66
N TRP A 114 -3.09 -1.24 -9.83
CA TRP A 114 -4.19 -0.28 -9.68
C TRP A 114 -3.73 1.08 -9.18
N HIS A 115 -3.05 1.10 -8.04
CA HIS A 115 -2.61 2.33 -7.41
C HIS A 115 -1.35 2.88 -8.09
N MET A 116 -0.40 2.02 -8.47
CA MET A 116 0.80 2.45 -9.18
C MET A 116 0.48 3.13 -10.51
N ALA A 117 -0.43 2.57 -11.31
CA ALA A 117 -0.84 3.20 -12.56
C ALA A 117 -1.65 4.49 -12.33
N ALA A 118 -2.41 4.59 -11.22
CA ALA A 118 -3.06 5.84 -10.84
C ALA A 118 -2.06 6.97 -10.57
N PHE A 119 -0.96 6.68 -9.86
CA PHE A 119 0.14 7.63 -9.67
C PHE A 119 0.79 8.02 -11.00
N ALA A 120 1.19 7.04 -11.82
CA ALA A 120 1.88 7.29 -13.08
C ALA A 120 1.03 8.19 -14.01
N GLY A 121 -0.22 7.80 -14.25
CA GLY A 121 -1.14 8.59 -15.08
C GLY A 121 -1.43 9.97 -14.51
N GLY A 122 -1.60 10.07 -13.19
CA GLY A 122 -1.92 11.32 -12.51
C GLY A 122 -0.80 12.35 -12.54
N LEU A 123 0.44 11.87 -12.53
CA LEU A 123 1.65 12.69 -12.63
C LEU A 123 2.10 12.92 -14.09
N GLY A 124 1.40 12.32 -15.06
CA GLY A 124 1.72 12.48 -16.48
C GLY A 124 3.00 11.77 -16.92
N ILE A 125 3.40 10.71 -16.24
CA ILE A 125 4.64 9.93 -16.48
C ILE A 125 4.30 8.45 -16.72
N ARG A 126 5.33 7.63 -16.92
CA ARG A 126 5.23 6.18 -16.80
C ARG A 126 6.19 5.63 -15.75
N PHE A 127 5.77 4.55 -15.09
CA PHE A 127 6.69 3.67 -14.34
C PHE A 127 7.08 2.50 -15.23
N GLU A 128 8.36 2.22 -15.33
CA GLU A 128 8.92 1.21 -16.21
C GLU A 128 9.92 0.33 -15.45
N LYS A 129 9.58 -0.96 -15.35
CA LYS A 129 10.48 -2.01 -14.88
C LYS A 129 10.94 -2.80 -16.10
N ILE A 130 12.21 -2.60 -16.47
CA ILE A 130 12.81 -3.10 -17.71
C ILE A 130 12.59 -4.62 -17.84
N GLY A 131 11.95 -5.03 -18.93
CA GLY A 131 11.69 -6.45 -19.23
C GLY A 131 10.50 -7.06 -18.48
N TRP A 132 9.77 -6.28 -17.67
CA TRP A 132 8.62 -6.75 -16.90
C TRP A 132 7.33 -6.01 -17.27
N TYR A 133 7.26 -4.69 -17.02
CA TYR A 133 6.05 -3.93 -17.25
C TYR A 133 6.30 -2.43 -17.43
N VAL A 134 5.28 -1.78 -18.00
CA VAL A 134 5.16 -0.33 -18.12
C VAL A 134 3.77 0.09 -17.67
N LEU A 135 3.69 1.03 -16.72
CA LEU A 135 2.45 1.58 -16.17
C LEU A 135 2.33 3.06 -16.51
N GLY A 136 1.27 3.44 -17.22
CA GLY A 136 1.07 4.81 -17.72
C GLY A 136 1.53 4.99 -19.17
N ASP A 137 1.05 6.06 -19.80
CA ASP A 137 1.32 6.39 -21.20
C ASP A 137 2.27 7.61 -21.35
N GLY A 138 2.75 8.17 -20.24
CA GLY A 138 3.65 9.34 -20.24
C GLY A 138 5.11 9.00 -20.59
N PRO A 139 6.00 10.01 -20.64
CA PRO A 139 7.43 9.79 -20.77
C PRO A 139 8.00 9.13 -19.50
N LEU A 140 9.19 8.54 -19.65
CA LEU A 140 10.03 8.21 -18.49
C LEU A 140 10.30 9.50 -17.68
N PRO A 141 10.30 9.44 -16.34
CA PRO A 141 10.61 10.60 -15.52
C PRO A 141 12.02 11.11 -15.85
N SER A 142 12.13 12.40 -16.15
CA SER A 142 13.43 13.05 -16.40
C SER A 142 13.76 14.10 -15.35
N ASP A 143 12.82 14.42 -14.47
CA ASP A 143 12.94 15.47 -13.46
C ASP A 143 12.78 14.87 -12.05
N PRO A 144 13.74 15.07 -11.13
CA PRO A 144 13.60 14.70 -9.73
C PRO A 144 12.35 15.27 -9.03
N GLU A 145 11.76 16.35 -9.53
CA GLU A 145 10.50 16.91 -9.00
C GLU A 145 9.35 15.90 -9.03
N VAL A 146 9.37 14.95 -9.97
CA VAL A 146 8.40 13.84 -10.04
C VAL A 146 8.39 13.03 -8.75
N LEU A 147 9.56 12.75 -8.16
CA LEU A 147 9.64 12.01 -6.91
C LEU A 147 9.03 12.82 -5.76
N ARG A 148 9.28 14.12 -5.73
CA ARG A 148 8.69 15.02 -4.72
C ARG A 148 7.17 15.05 -4.85
N ASP A 149 6.64 15.14 -6.06
CA ASP A 149 5.20 15.12 -6.29
C ASP A 149 4.56 13.77 -5.97
N THR A 150 5.26 12.67 -6.26
CA THR A 150 4.85 11.33 -5.83
C THR A 150 4.72 11.26 -4.31
N ILE A 151 5.71 11.77 -3.57
CA ILE A 151 5.69 11.81 -2.10
C ILE A 151 4.55 12.71 -1.59
N LYS A 152 4.28 13.86 -2.21
CA LYS A 152 3.15 14.73 -1.84
C LYS A 152 1.82 14.00 -2.01
N VAL A 153 1.62 13.32 -3.15
CA VAL A 153 0.39 12.55 -3.42
C VAL A 153 0.24 11.41 -2.42
N MET A 154 1.31 10.66 -2.15
CA MET A 154 1.35 9.61 -1.11
C MET A 154 0.97 10.16 0.26
N THR A 155 1.57 11.28 0.67
CA THR A 155 1.37 11.90 1.98
C THR A 155 -0.08 12.38 2.14
N LEU A 156 -0.62 13.08 1.14
CA LEU A 156 -2.00 13.55 1.17
C LEU A 156 -2.99 12.38 1.13
N THR A 157 -2.71 11.35 0.33
CA THR A 157 -3.50 10.11 0.31
C THR A 157 -3.58 9.49 1.70
N ALA A 158 -2.43 9.39 2.40
CA ALA A 158 -2.38 8.86 3.76
C ALA A 158 -3.21 9.70 4.74
N TYR A 159 -3.10 11.04 4.70
CA TYR A 159 -3.91 11.90 5.57
C TYR A 159 -5.41 11.78 5.31
N LEU A 160 -5.82 11.79 4.04
CA LEU A 160 -7.22 11.60 3.67
C LEU A 160 -7.74 10.23 4.14
N PHE A 161 -6.94 9.18 3.97
CA PHE A 161 -7.30 7.84 4.41
C PHE A 161 -7.42 7.75 5.93
N VAL A 162 -6.48 8.36 6.67
CA VAL A 162 -6.55 8.41 8.13
C VAL A 162 -7.81 9.12 8.59
N LEU A 163 -8.11 10.28 8.02
CA LEU A 163 -9.26 11.10 8.41
C LEU A 163 -10.59 10.41 8.11
N VAL A 164 -10.72 9.81 6.93
CA VAL A 164 -12.01 9.29 6.42
C VAL A 164 -12.25 7.83 6.80
N VAL A 165 -11.19 7.04 6.97
CA VAL A 165 -11.30 5.59 7.22
C VAL A 165 -10.79 5.25 8.60
N VAL A 166 -9.53 5.55 8.90
CA VAL A 166 -8.88 5.04 10.11
C VAL A 166 -9.51 5.61 11.36
N VAL A 167 -9.69 6.94 11.46
CA VAL A 167 -10.28 7.59 12.64
C VAL A 167 -11.70 7.09 12.91
N PRO A 168 -12.63 7.10 11.94
CA PRO A 168 -13.97 6.54 12.17
C PRO A 168 -13.94 5.05 12.53
N LEU A 169 -13.11 4.25 11.86
CA LEU A 169 -13.00 2.81 12.11
C LEU A 169 -12.49 2.54 13.53
N SER A 170 -11.45 3.26 13.97
CA SER A 170 -10.92 3.18 15.32
C SER A 170 -11.98 3.54 16.36
N LEU A 171 -12.72 4.63 16.15
CA LEU A 171 -13.73 5.10 17.11
C LEU A 171 -14.94 4.15 17.22
N LEU A 172 -15.35 3.54 16.10
CA LEU A 172 -16.53 2.67 16.05
C LEU A 172 -16.24 1.22 16.46
N VAL A 173 -15.04 0.74 16.18
CA VAL A 173 -14.70 -0.70 16.28
C VAL A 173 -13.36 -0.89 16.99
N GLY A 174 -12.32 -0.21 16.53
CA GLY A 174 -10.94 -0.47 16.97
C GLY A 174 -10.73 -0.31 18.47
N VAL A 175 -11.25 0.77 19.08
CA VAL A 175 -11.12 1.02 20.52
C VAL A 175 -11.81 -0.08 21.34
N HIS A 176 -13.01 -0.51 20.91
CA HIS A 176 -13.75 -1.55 21.62
C HIS A 176 -13.05 -2.91 21.54
N LEU A 177 -12.54 -3.28 20.36
CA LEU A 177 -11.82 -4.53 20.17
C LEU A 177 -10.44 -4.52 20.85
N GLN A 178 -9.75 -3.37 20.84
CA GLN A 178 -8.47 -3.24 21.52
C GLN A 178 -8.61 -3.44 23.03
N VAL A 179 -9.58 -2.79 23.67
CA VAL A 179 -9.85 -2.97 25.11
C VAL A 179 -10.18 -4.43 25.42
N LEU A 180 -11.03 -5.07 24.61
CA LEU A 180 -11.35 -6.49 24.77
C LEU A 180 -10.12 -7.40 24.68
N MET A 181 -9.22 -7.13 23.74
CA MET A 181 -7.98 -7.89 23.58
C MET A 181 -7.02 -7.66 24.75
N GLU A 182 -6.88 -6.42 25.21
CA GLU A 182 -6.06 -6.07 26.38
C GLU A 182 -6.59 -6.77 27.64
N ASP A 183 -7.90 -6.75 27.88
CA ASP A 183 -8.54 -7.44 29.01
C ASP A 183 -8.31 -8.94 28.95
N MET A 184 -8.42 -9.57 27.78
CA MET A 184 -8.14 -10.99 27.58
C MET A 184 -6.67 -11.34 27.88
N LEU A 185 -5.73 -10.52 27.42
CA LEU A 185 -4.29 -10.71 27.66
C LEU A 185 -3.95 -10.56 29.14
N TRP A 186 -4.48 -9.54 29.81
CA TRP A 186 -4.31 -9.38 31.25
C TRP A 186 -4.91 -10.55 32.03
N GLY A 187 -6.07 -11.06 31.61
CA GLY A 187 -6.66 -12.26 32.20
C GLY A 187 -5.77 -13.50 32.11
N LEU A 188 -5.14 -13.72 30.95
CA LEU A 188 -4.18 -14.82 30.76
C LEU A 188 -2.93 -14.64 31.64
N ILE A 189 -2.36 -13.44 31.68
CA ILE A 189 -1.17 -13.14 32.48
C ILE A 189 -1.47 -13.29 33.97
N ALA A 190 -2.56 -12.72 34.46
CA ALA A 190 -2.97 -12.83 35.85
C ALA A 190 -3.23 -14.29 36.26
N GLY A 191 -3.83 -15.09 35.37
CA GLY A 191 -4.03 -16.53 35.57
C GLY A 191 -2.72 -17.33 35.64
N CYS A 192 -1.66 -16.90 34.95
CA CYS A 192 -0.34 -17.55 35.00
C CYS A 192 0.49 -17.16 36.24
N ILE A 193 0.24 -16.00 36.86
CA ILE A 193 1.00 -15.51 38.04
C ILE A 193 0.31 -15.91 39.35
N GLY A 194 -1.01 -16.11 39.34
CA GLY A 194 -1.80 -16.48 40.51
C GLY A 194 -1.99 -17.98 40.76
N GLY A 195 -1.37 -18.85 39.96
CA GLY A 195 -1.45 -20.31 40.05
C GLY A 195 -0.20 -20.98 40.61
#